data_AF-A0A1G9HX66-F1
#
_entry.id   AF-A0A1G9HX66-F1
#
_cell.length_a   1.000
_cell.length_b   1.000
_cell.length_c   1.000
_cell.angle_alpha   90.00
_cell.angle_beta   90.00
_cell.angle_gamma   90.00
#
_symmetry.space_group_name_H-M   'P 1'
#
loop_
_entity.id
_entity.type
_entity.pdbx_description
1 polymer ?
#
loop_
_entity_poly.entity_id
_entity_poly.type
_entity_poly.pdbx_seq_one_letter_code
_entity_poly.pdbx_strand_id
1 'polypeptide(L)'
;MTSTEVPPRASSNRRIIPPSVDGLLALLAGIIASDPLIETIYYWPTFVGALLVMSFCNHVLVTIATGGSVGKLLTGLRTVRTSDLEKPAIGQATHRWLWGFLYIAYIPIMVLTGTDMDHLDIAGLRIVRRVDVRRAKG
;
A
#
# COMPACT_ATOMS: atom_id res chain seq x y z
N MET A 1 -8.46 6.68 -30.45
CA MET A 1 -7.89 5.39 -30.07
C MET A 1 -7.22 5.58 -28.72
N THR A 2 -7.87 5.17 -27.63
CA THR A 2 -7.26 5.18 -26.28
C THR A 2 -6.12 4.18 -26.30
N SER A 3 -4.87 4.66 -26.19
CA SER A 3 -3.72 3.78 -26.01
C SER A 3 -3.93 3.01 -24.71
N THR A 4 -4.16 1.70 -24.79
CA THR A 4 -4.21 0.77 -23.64
C THR A 4 -2.81 0.51 -23.08
N GLU A 5 -1.87 1.40 -23.33
CA GLU A 5 -0.52 1.29 -22.84
C GLU A 5 -0.51 1.63 -21.34
N VAL A 6 -0.07 0.65 -20.54
CA VAL A 6 -0.03 0.81 -19.10
C VAL A 6 0.90 1.96 -18.74
N PRO A 7 0.42 3.01 -18.03
CA PRO A 7 1.23 4.17 -17.70
C PRO A 7 2.54 3.79 -17.02
N PRO A 8 3.60 4.58 -17.22
CA PRO A 8 4.89 4.32 -16.61
C PRO A 8 4.74 4.29 -15.09
N ARG A 9 5.48 3.38 -14.47
CA ARG A 9 5.53 3.24 -13.02
C ARG A 9 6.03 4.54 -12.41
N ALA A 10 5.48 4.90 -11.24
CA ALA A 10 5.99 6.05 -10.49
C ALA A 10 7.48 5.84 -10.15
N SER A 11 8.27 6.92 -10.12
CA SER A 11 9.70 6.83 -9.76
C SER A 11 9.91 6.25 -8.36
N SER A 12 11.06 5.60 -8.12
CA SER A 12 11.35 4.93 -6.84
C SER A 12 11.24 5.90 -5.66
N ASN A 13 11.81 7.10 -5.78
CA ASN A 13 11.78 8.14 -4.73
C ASN A 13 10.35 8.55 -4.33
N ARG A 14 9.39 8.55 -5.25
CA ARG A 14 7.98 8.89 -4.96
C ARG A 14 7.23 7.77 -4.24
N ARG A 15 7.74 6.54 -4.28
CA ARG A 15 7.12 5.35 -3.67
C ARG A 15 7.52 5.13 -2.21
N ILE A 16 8.53 5.83 -1.70
CA ILE A 16 9.05 5.69 -0.33
C ILE A 16 8.22 6.48 0.69
N ILE A 17 7.69 7.64 0.30
CA ILE A 17 6.91 8.52 1.19
C ILE A 17 5.55 7.91 1.58
N PRO A 18 4.74 7.36 0.66
CA PRO A 18 3.40 6.85 0.99
C PRO A 18 3.38 5.77 2.08
N PRO A 19 4.26 4.76 2.08
CA PRO A 19 4.34 3.77 3.16
C PRO A 19 4.58 4.37 4.55
N SER A 20 5.32 5.49 4.65
CA SER A 20 5.57 6.14 5.94
C SER A 20 4.28 6.75 6.51
N VAL A 21 3.47 7.39 5.66
CA VAL A 21 2.15 7.92 6.06
C VAL A 21 1.20 6.79 6.41
N ASP A 22 1.14 5.76 5.57
CA ASP A 22 0.26 4.60 5.79
C ASP A 22 0.62 3.85 7.08
N GLY A 23 1.92 3.69 7.36
CA GLY A 23 2.44 3.06 8.58
C GLY A 23 2.19 3.87 9.84
N LEU A 24 2.37 5.19 9.79
CA LEU A 24 2.06 6.07 10.92
C LEU A 24 0.57 6.00 11.30
N LEU A 25 -0.32 5.99 10.31
CA LEU A 25 -1.77 5.84 10.55
C LEU A 25 -2.10 4.52 11.27
N ALA A 26 -1.48 3.41 10.84
CA ALA A 26 -1.68 2.11 11.47
C ALA A 26 -1.10 2.06 12.89
N LEU A 27 0.09 2.64 13.11
CA LEU A 27 0.71 2.74 14.44
C LEU A 27 -0.14 3.56 15.40
N LEU A 28 -0.61 4.73 14.99
CA LEU A 28 -1.48 5.58 15.81
C LEU A 28 -2.79 4.86 16.18
N ALA A 29 -3.40 4.12 15.25
CA ALA A 29 -4.57 3.31 15.56
C ALA A 29 -4.27 2.23 16.60
N GLY A 30 -3.11 1.56 16.48
CA GLY A 30 -2.62 0.62 17.49
C GLY A 30 -2.52 1.26 18.87
N ILE A 31 -1.77 2.38 18.98
CA ILE A 31 -1.54 3.10 20.24
C ILE A 31 -2.86 3.54 20.86
N ILE A 32 -3.72 4.23 20.11
CA ILE A 32 -4.99 4.78 20.61
C ILE A 32 -5.90 3.66 21.11
N ALA A 33 -5.97 2.54 20.39
CA ALA A 33 -6.83 1.42 20.78
C ALA A 33 -6.30 0.67 22.01
N SER A 34 -4.98 0.57 22.18
CA SER A 34 -4.37 -0.15 23.30
C SER A 34 -4.08 0.71 24.52
N ASP A 35 -4.13 2.04 24.43
CA ASP A 35 -3.84 2.97 25.52
C ASP A 35 -4.59 2.66 26.83
N PRO A 36 -5.91 2.35 26.81
CA PRO A 36 -6.64 1.98 28.03
C PRO A 36 -6.17 0.68 28.69
N LEU A 37 -5.31 -0.09 28.03
CA LEU A 37 -4.89 -1.43 28.40
C LEU A 37 -3.40 -1.52 28.76
N ILE A 38 -2.69 -0.40 28.89
CA ILE A 38 -1.21 -0.35 29.00
C ILE A 38 -0.60 -1.22 30.10
N GLU A 39 -1.31 -1.42 31.22
CA GLU A 39 -0.86 -2.26 32.34
C GLU A 39 -1.37 -3.70 32.28
N THR A 40 -2.06 -4.08 31.20
CA THR A 40 -2.70 -5.39 31.05
C THR A 40 -1.97 -6.27 30.04
N ILE A 41 -2.13 -7.59 30.18
CA ILE A 41 -1.66 -8.57 29.18
C ILE A 41 -2.34 -8.39 27.81
N TYR A 42 -3.48 -7.68 27.76
CA TYR A 42 -4.24 -7.43 26.53
C TYR A 42 -3.71 -6.25 25.73
N TYR A 43 -2.75 -5.48 26.24
CA TYR A 43 -2.13 -4.36 25.53
C TYR A 43 -1.61 -4.79 24.15
N TRP A 44 -0.68 -5.75 24.12
CA TRP A 44 0.01 -6.16 22.89
C TRP A 44 -0.92 -6.77 21.84
N PRO A 45 -1.82 -7.72 22.19
CA PRO A 45 -2.80 -8.23 21.23
C PRO A 45 -3.72 -7.14 20.67
N THR A 46 -4.16 -6.19 21.51
CA THR A 46 -5.03 -5.09 21.07
C THR A 46 -4.28 -4.13 20.16
N PHE A 47 -3.05 -3.77 20.52
CA PHE A 47 -2.18 -2.91 19.71
C PHE A 47 -1.95 -3.51 18.32
N VAL A 48 -1.51 -4.78 18.27
CA VAL A 48 -1.24 -5.49 17.00
C VAL A 48 -2.53 -5.67 16.20
N GLY A 49 -3.62 -6.06 16.86
CA GLY A 49 -4.92 -6.24 16.22
C GLY A 49 -5.44 -4.95 15.58
N ALA A 50 -5.46 -3.85 16.32
CA ALA A 50 -5.91 -2.55 15.83
C ALA A 50 -5.01 -2.02 14.70
N LEU A 51 -3.69 -2.16 14.83
CA LEU A 51 -2.72 -1.83 13.78
C LEU A 51 -3.02 -2.61 12.49
N LEU A 52 -3.21 -3.93 12.59
CA LEU A 52 -3.48 -4.78 11.43
C LEU A 52 -4.83 -4.47 10.78
N VAL A 53 -5.88 -4.25 11.57
CA VAL A 53 -7.20 -3.85 11.07
C VAL A 53 -7.10 -2.52 10.33
N MET A 54 -6.47 -1.51 10.92
CA MET A 54 -6.31 -0.20 10.28
C MET A 54 -5.47 -0.29 9.00
N SER A 55 -4.38 -1.06 9.04
CA SER A 55 -3.54 -1.35 7.87
C SER A 55 -4.34 -2.02 6.76
N PHE A 56 -5.16 -3.03 7.07
CA PHE A 56 -6.02 -3.71 6.10
C PHE A 56 -7.07 -2.76 5.52
N CYS A 57 -7.77 -1.98 6.35
CA CYS A 57 -8.73 -0.99 5.90
C CYS A 57 -8.09 0.00 4.93
N ASN A 58 -6.90 0.53 5.25
CA ASN A 58 -6.21 1.50 4.42
C ASN A 58 -5.64 0.88 3.12
N HIS A 59 -5.04 -0.30 3.19
CA HIS A 59 -4.37 -0.90 2.03
C HIS A 59 -5.31 -1.71 1.13
N VAL A 60 -6.42 -2.23 1.65
CA VAL A 60 -7.39 -3.03 0.91
C VAL A 60 -8.65 -2.20 0.65
N LEU A 61 -9.43 -1.87 1.67
CA LEU A 61 -10.76 -1.27 1.49
C LEU A 61 -10.71 0.12 0.86
N VAL A 62 -9.85 1.01 1.36
CA VAL A 62 -9.66 2.34 0.76
C VAL A 62 -9.08 2.22 -0.65
N THR A 63 -8.16 1.28 -0.88
CA THR A 63 -7.56 1.07 -2.20
C THR A 63 -8.58 0.59 -3.25
N ILE A 64 -9.46 -0.36 -2.93
CA ILE A 64 -10.48 -0.82 -3.89
C ILE A 64 -11.52 0.28 -4.16
N ALA A 65 -11.84 1.11 -3.16
CA ALA A 65 -12.79 2.20 -3.31
C ALA A 65 -12.23 3.37 -4.13
N THR A 66 -10.96 3.74 -3.92
CA THR A 66 -10.40 5.00 -4.42
C THR A 66 -9.24 4.84 -5.42
N GLY A 67 -8.73 3.62 -5.58
CA GLY A 67 -7.54 3.31 -6.37
C GLY A 67 -6.23 3.65 -5.65
N GLY A 68 -6.19 3.74 -4.31
CA GLY A 68 -4.95 3.87 -3.54
C GLY A 68 -5.19 4.00 -2.04
N SER A 69 -4.18 3.73 -1.22
CA SER A 69 -4.20 4.02 0.23
C SER A 69 -4.02 5.51 0.51
N VAL A 70 -4.34 5.97 1.71
CA VAL A 70 -4.29 7.40 2.10
C VAL A 70 -2.95 8.06 1.71
N GLY A 71 -1.81 7.48 2.07
CA GLY A 71 -0.50 8.03 1.72
C GLY A 71 -0.30 8.13 0.20
N LYS A 72 -0.79 7.16 -0.57
CA LYS A 72 -0.71 7.18 -2.05
C LYS A 72 -1.62 8.27 -2.61
N LEU A 73 -2.81 8.43 -2.06
CA LEU A 73 -3.73 9.47 -2.50
C LEU A 73 -3.16 10.88 -2.27
N LEU A 74 -2.58 11.12 -1.09
CA LEU A 74 -1.94 12.38 -0.71
C LEU A 74 -0.74 12.72 -1.59
N THR A 75 0.04 11.71 -1.99
CA THR A 75 1.20 11.88 -2.88
C THR A 75 0.85 11.87 -4.38
N GLY A 76 -0.43 11.85 -4.73
CA GLY A 76 -0.90 11.87 -6.12
C GLY A 76 -0.66 10.55 -6.88
N LEU A 77 -0.46 9.45 -6.17
CA LEU A 77 -0.30 8.11 -6.72
C LEU A 77 -1.63 7.35 -6.77
N ARG A 78 -1.69 6.35 -7.64
CA ARG A 78 -2.78 5.40 -7.75
C ARG A 78 -2.22 3.99 -7.98
N THR A 79 -2.94 3.01 -7.48
CA THR A 79 -2.76 1.60 -7.79
C THR A 79 -3.83 1.22 -8.80
N VAL A 80 -3.41 0.74 -9.96
CA VAL A 80 -4.30 0.34 -11.06
C VAL A 80 -3.98 -1.09 -11.46
N ARG A 81 -4.99 -1.81 -11.94
CA ARG A 81 -4.81 -3.11 -12.55
C ARG A 81 -4.16 -2.95 -13.92
N THR A 82 -3.16 -3.77 -14.23
CA THR A 82 -2.39 -3.66 -15.48
C THR A 82 -3.18 -4.12 -16.70
N SER A 83 -4.22 -4.93 -16.54
CA SER A 83 -5.02 -5.44 -17.67
C SER A 83 -5.97 -4.42 -18.28
N ASP A 84 -6.52 -3.51 -17.47
CA ASP A 84 -7.61 -2.61 -17.89
C ASP A 84 -7.54 -1.21 -17.26
N LEU A 85 -6.50 -0.91 -16.48
CA LEU A 85 -6.31 0.37 -15.77
C LEU A 85 -7.43 0.71 -14.78
N GLU A 86 -8.24 -0.28 -14.39
CA GLU A 86 -9.27 -0.14 -13.37
C GLU A 86 -8.70 -0.24 -11.96
N LYS A 87 -9.56 0.02 -10.97
CA LYS A 87 -9.21 -0.13 -9.57
C LYS A 87 -8.93 -1.61 -9.24
N PRO A 88 -8.08 -1.89 -8.22
CA PRO A 88 -7.81 -3.25 -7.80
C PRO A 88 -9.07 -4.00 -7.37
N ALA A 89 -9.16 -5.29 -7.66
CA ALA A 89 -10.12 -6.17 -7.01
C ALA A 89 -9.69 -6.47 -5.55
N ILE A 90 -10.64 -6.87 -4.70
CA ILE A 90 -10.37 -7.17 -3.28
C ILE A 90 -9.30 -8.25 -3.10
N GLY A 91 -9.33 -9.31 -3.91
CA GLY A 91 -8.32 -10.37 -3.88
C GLY A 91 -6.93 -9.87 -4.27
N GLN A 92 -6.83 -9.01 -5.29
CA GLN A 92 -5.55 -8.43 -5.71
C GLN A 92 -4.98 -7.49 -4.65
N ALA A 93 -5.83 -6.64 -4.05
CA ALA A 93 -5.42 -5.73 -2.99
C ALA A 93 -5.00 -6.49 -1.72
N THR A 94 -5.73 -7.55 -1.35
CA THR A 94 -5.41 -8.41 -0.20
C THR A 94 -4.10 -9.17 -0.43
N HIS A 95 -3.92 -9.78 -1.60
CA HIS A 95 -2.68 -10.49 -1.95
C HIS A 95 -1.47 -9.54 -1.91
N ARG A 96 -1.61 -8.33 -2.44
CA ARG A 96 -0.57 -7.30 -2.38
C ARG A 96 -0.31 -6.81 -0.95
N TRP A 97 -1.34 -6.71 -0.10
CA TRP A 97 -1.19 -6.37 1.32
C TRP A 97 -0.43 -7.46 2.09
N LEU A 98 -0.77 -8.73 1.88
CA LEU A 98 -0.05 -9.87 2.47
C LEU A 98 1.43 -9.90 2.05
N TRP A 99 1.70 -9.67 0.76
CA TRP A 99 3.07 -9.55 0.26
C TRP A 99 3.85 -8.39 0.90
N GLY A 100 3.17 -7.33 1.35
CA GLY A 100 3.78 -6.23 2.07
C GLY A 100 4.51 -6.68 3.34
N PHE A 101 3.99 -7.68 4.06
CA PHE A 101 4.65 -8.21 5.26
C PHE A 101 5.93 -8.97 4.93
N LEU A 102 5.90 -9.80 3.87
CA LEU A 102 7.09 -10.51 3.39
C LEU A 102 8.15 -9.51 2.91
N TYR A 103 7.73 -8.44 2.25
CA TYR A 103 8.63 -7.39 1.80
C TYR A 103 9.34 -6.72 3.00
N ILE A 104 8.60 -6.35 4.05
CA ILE A 104 9.19 -5.77 5.26
C ILE A 104 10.25 -6.69 5.87
N ALA A 105 9.97 -8.00 5.94
CA ALA A 105 10.93 -8.99 6.44
C ALA A 105 12.20 -9.10 5.57
N TYR A 106 12.10 -8.80 4.26
CA TYR A 106 13.20 -8.91 3.31
C TYR A 106 14.04 -7.62 3.16
N ILE A 107 13.55 -6.47 3.64
CA ILE A 107 14.26 -5.18 3.57
C ILE A 107 15.70 -5.27 4.09
N PRO A 108 16.00 -5.87 5.26
CA PRO A 108 17.38 -5.94 5.77
C PRO A 108 18.33 -6.66 4.81
N ILE A 109 17.86 -7.73 4.17
CA ILE A 109 18.64 -8.49 3.19
C ILE A 109 18.91 -7.61 1.97
N MET A 110 17.89 -6.95 1.43
CA MET A 110 18.02 -6.07 0.26
C MET A 110 19.03 -4.93 0.50
N VAL A 111 18.99 -4.34 1.70
CA VAL A 111 19.95 -3.28 2.10
C VAL A 111 21.37 -3.84 2.18
N LEU A 112 21.56 -5.05 2.71
CA LEU A 112 22.88 -5.68 2.84
C LEU A 112 23.44 -6.16 1.49
N THR A 113 22.61 -6.67 0.60
CA THR A 113 23.04 -7.23 -0.69
C THR A 113 23.02 -6.22 -1.83
N GLY A 114 22.51 -5.00 -1.60
CA GLY A 114 22.35 -3.98 -2.65
C GLY A 114 21.38 -4.40 -3.76
N THR A 115 20.53 -5.39 -3.51
CA THR A 115 19.60 -5.91 -4.50
C THR A 115 18.32 -5.06 -4.50
N ASP A 116 18.00 -4.44 -5.63
CA ASP A 116 16.70 -3.80 -5.82
C ASP A 116 15.72 -4.83 -6.40
N MET A 117 14.83 -5.34 -5.56
CA MET A 117 13.75 -6.21 -6.01
C MET A 117 12.69 -5.33 -6.67
N ASP A 118 12.77 -5.21 -7.99
CA ASP A 118 11.88 -4.39 -8.79
C ASP A 118 10.49 -5.05 -8.98
N HIS A 119 10.02 -5.79 -7.97
CA HIS A 119 8.86 -6.69 -8.02
C HIS A 119 7.55 -6.06 -7.53
N LEU A 120 7.39 -4.74 -7.62
CA LEU A 120 6.21 -4.07 -7.03
C LEU A 120 4.92 -4.17 -7.87
N ASP A 121 4.96 -4.86 -9.01
CA ASP A 121 3.79 -5.18 -9.84
C ASP A 121 3.11 -6.50 -9.38
N ILE A 122 3.02 -6.71 -8.07
CA ILE A 122 2.40 -7.91 -7.46
C ILE A 122 0.89 -7.89 -7.70
N ALA A 123 0.34 -9.08 -7.94
CA ALA A 123 -1.10 -9.31 -8.17
C ALA A 123 -1.65 -8.60 -9.42
N GLY A 124 -0.80 -8.28 -10.40
CA GLY A 124 -1.19 -7.57 -11.63
C GLY A 124 -1.60 -6.11 -11.36
N LEU A 125 -1.02 -5.50 -10.32
CA LEU A 125 -1.30 -4.13 -9.92
C LEU A 125 -0.05 -3.27 -10.07
N ARG A 126 -0.17 -2.09 -10.67
CA ARG A 126 0.93 -1.13 -10.81
C ARG A 126 0.65 0.14 -10.04
N ILE A 127 1.69 0.71 -9.42
CA ILE A 127 1.64 2.06 -8.83
C ILE A 127 2.05 3.08 -9.89
N VAL A 128 1.11 3.95 -10.25
CA VAL A 128 1.23 4.98 -11.29
C VAL A 128 0.87 6.34 -10.72
N ARG A 129 1.19 7.43 -11.44
CA ARG A 129 0.73 8.77 -11.03
C ARG A 129 -0.72 8.96 -11.47
N ARG A 130 -1.50 9.66 -10.65
CA ARG A 130 -2.91 10.01 -10.96
C ARG A 130 -3.04 10.76 -12.29
N VAL A 131 -2.07 11.62 -12.61
CA VAL A 131 -2.05 12.39 -13.85
C VAL A 131 -1.89 11.50 -15.08
N ASP A 132 -1.09 10.43 -14.99
CA ASP A 132 -0.84 9.54 -16.11
C ASP A 132 -2.08 8.65 -16.37
N VAL A 133 -2.78 8.22 -15.32
CA VAL A 133 -4.06 7.49 -15.47
C VAL A 133 -5.12 8.34 -16.15
N ARG A 134 -5.23 9.63 -15.79
CA ARG A 134 -6.19 10.55 -16.41
C ARG A 134 -5.89 10.76 -17.90
N ARG A 135 -4.62 10.84 -18.27
CA ARG A 135 -4.19 10.95 -19.67
C ARG A 135 -4.43 9.69 -20.49
N ALA A 136 -4.36 8.52 -19.86
CA ALA A 136 -4.63 7.25 -20.54
C ALA A 136 -6.13 6.98 -20.75
N LYS A 137 -6.99 7.52 -19.88
CA LYS A 137 -8.46 7.34 -19.93
C LYS A 137 -9.23 8.47 -20.64
N GLY A 138 -8.60 9.63 -20.84
CA GLY A 138 -9.19 10.78 -21.54
C GLY A 138 -8.78 10.81 -23.00
#